data_AF-A0A8I2K2H6-F1
#
_entry.id   AF-A0A8I2K2H6-F1
#
_cell.length_a   1.000
_cell.length_b   1.000
_cell.length_c   1.000
_cell.angle_alpha   90.00
_cell.angle_beta   90.00
_cell.angle_gamma   90.00
#
_symmetry.space_group_name_H-M   'P 1'
#
loop_
_entity.id
_entity.type
_entity.pdbx_description
1 polymer ?
#
loop_
_entity_poly.entity_id
_entity_poly.type
_entity_poly.pdbx_seq_one_letter_code
_entity_poly.pdbx_strand_id
1 'polypeptide(L)' 'MDRKTLLKGISSRLKKIRLELGVSHEKMGSYFGVGRTSYTKNENGETFPHLCSFNILGNNFGVSLDWLILS' A
#
# COMPACT_ATOMS: atom_id res chain seq x y z
N MET A 1 -10.64 14.85 6.98
CA MET A 1 -9.28 14.35 6.74
C MET A 1 -8.76 14.94 5.45
N ASP A 2 -7.61 15.59 5.46
CA ASP A 2 -7.01 16.13 4.24
C ASP A 2 -6.32 15.05 3.41
N ARG A 3 -6.19 15.29 2.10
CA ARG A 3 -5.60 14.36 1.13
C ARG A 3 -4.19 13.91 1.52
N LYS A 4 -3.39 14.80 2.12
CA LYS A 4 -1.99 14.54 2.48
C LYS A 4 -1.91 13.62 3.69
N THR A 5 -2.76 13.83 4.70
CA THR A 5 -2.89 12.94 5.86
C THR A 5 -3.34 11.54 5.44
N LEU A 6 -4.33 11.44 4.54
CA LEU A 6 -4.77 10.17 3.99
C LEU A 6 -3.62 9.42 3.27
N LEU A 7 -2.91 10.11 2.38
CA LEU A 7 -1.82 9.51 1.62
C LEU A 7 -0.69 9.02 2.53
N LYS A 8 -0.37 9.79 3.58
CA LYS A 8 0.62 9.41 4.59
C LYS A 8 0.20 8.17 5.38
N GLY A 9 -1.07 8.07 5.78
CA GLY A 9 -1.60 6.91 6.48
C GLY A 9 -1.50 5.63 5.63
N ILE A 10 -1.92 5.71 4.37
CA ILE A 10 -1.86 4.60 3.43
C ILE A 10 -0.41 4.15 3.19
N SER A 11 0.50 5.09 2.94
CA SER A 11 1.90 4.78 2.62
C SER A 11 2.62 4.11 3.80
N SER A 12 2.39 4.59 5.03
CA SER A 12 2.90 3.95 6.24
C SER A 12 2.38 2.53 6.44
N ARG A 13 1.11 2.26 6.12
CA ARG A 13 0.51 0.92 6.25
C ARG A 13 1.03 -0.05 5.20
N LEU A 14 1.21 0.40 3.96
CA LEU A 14 1.85 -0.39 2.90
C LEU A 14 3.27 -0.79 3.29
N LYS A 15 4.03 0.14 3.86
CA LYS A 15 5.37 -0.14 4.39
C LYS A 15 5.33 -1.18 5.49
N LYS A 16 4.39 -1.05 6.43
CA LYS A 16 4.21 -2.01 7.53
C LYS A 16 3.96 -3.43 7.01
N ILE A 17 3.00 -3.59 6.09
CA ILE A 17 2.68 -4.89 5.49
C ILE A 17 3.90 -5.49 4.77
N ARG A 18 4.61 -4.70 3.97
CA ARG A 18 5.81 -5.18 3.27
C ARG A 18 6.88 -5.68 4.25
N LEU A 19 7.10 -4.95 5.35
CA LEU A 19 8.08 -5.32 6.37
C LEU A 19 7.65 -6.56 7.16
N GLU A 20 6.36 -6.69 7.50
CA GLU A 20 5.81 -7.89 8.15
C GLU A 20 5.95 -9.14 7.27
N LEU A 21 5.86 -8.98 5.96
CA LEU A 21 6.09 -10.07 5.00
C LEU A 21 7.58 -10.35 4.72
N GLY A 22 8.49 -9.45 5.13
CA GLY A 22 9.93 -9.59 4.87
C GLY A 22 10.33 -9.55 3.39
N VAL A 23 9.51 -8.93 2.52
CA VAL A 23 9.74 -8.94 1.07
C VAL A 23 10.35 -7.64 0.53
N SER A 24 11.03 -7.75 -0.62
CA SER A 24 11.56 -6.59 -1.35
C SER A 24 10.43 -5.77 -2.00
N HIS A 25 10.72 -4.51 -2.35
CA HIS A 25 9.78 -3.66 -3.11
C HIS A 25 9.41 -4.27 -4.47
N GLU A 26 10.31 -5.03 -5.09
CA GLU A 26 10.06 -5.70 -6.36
C GLU A 26 9.04 -6.84 -6.18
N LYS A 27 9.27 -7.71 -5.19
CA LYS A 27 8.35 -8.81 -4.89
C LYS A 27 6.97 -8.29 -4.47
N MET A 28 6.95 -7.21 -3.70
CA MET A 28 5.71 -6.56 -3.30
C MET A 28 5.00 -5.93 -4.51
N GLY A 29 5.71 -5.24 -5.41
CA GLY A 29 5.14 -4.75 -6.66
C GLY A 29 4.46 -5.85 -7.47
N SER A 30 5.09 -7.02 -7.58
CA SER A 30 4.51 -8.19 -8.26
C SER A 30 3.21 -8.67 -7.63
N TYR A 31 3.06 -8.65 -6.29
CA TYR A 31 1.78 -8.98 -5.65
C TYR A 31 0.68 -7.99 -6.00
N PHE A 32 1.04 -6.74 -6.22
CA PHE A 32 0.12 -5.65 -6.54
C PHE A 32 -0.13 -5.51 -8.06
N GLY A 33 0.55 -6.33 -8.88
CA GLY A 33 0.50 -6.22 -10.33
C GLY A 33 1.08 -4.90 -10.87
N VAL A 34 1.99 -4.26 -10.12
CA VAL A 34 2.62 -2.99 -10.49
C VAL A 34 4.14 -3.12 -10.52
N GLY A 35 4.81 -2.27 -11.29
CA GLY A 35 6.26 -2.21 -11.28
C GLY A 35 6.82 -1.78 -9.92
N ARG A 36 8.04 -2.24 -9.60
CA ARG A 36 8.79 -1.88 -8.37
C ARG A 36 8.74 -0.37 -8.09
N THR A 37 9.05 0.47 -9.07
CA THR A 37 9.10 1.92 -8.92
C THR A 37 7.75 2.51 -8.54
N SER A 38 6.66 2.03 -9.15
CA SER A 38 5.30 2.47 -8.82
C SER A 38 4.95 2.09 -7.38
N TYR A 39 5.32 0.87 -6.96
CA TYR A 39 5.12 0.45 -5.57
C TYR A 39 5.94 1.30 -4.58
N THR A 40 7.21 1.58 -4.88
CA THR A 40 8.05 2.46 -4.05
C THR A 40 7.45 3.86 -3.88
N LYS A 41 6.90 4.45 -4.95
CA LYS A 41 6.21 5.76 -4.88
C LYS A 41 4.97 5.73 -3.98
N ASN A 42 4.21 4.63 -4.02
CA ASN A 42 3.07 4.44 -3.14
C ASN A 42 3.50 4.33 -1.67
N GLU A 43 4.56 3.56 -1.39
CA GLU A 43 5.11 3.40 -0.04
C GLU A 43 5.74 4.70 0.50
N ASN A 44 6.26 5.56 -0.37
CA ASN A 44 6.78 6.88 0.00
C ASN A 44 5.68 7.94 0.16
N GLY A 45 4.43 7.64 -0.24
CA GLY A 45 3.33 8.62 -0.24
C GLY A 45 3.49 9.70 -1.31
N GLU A 46 4.22 9.41 -2.38
CA GLU A 46 4.34 10.30 -3.55
C GLU A 46 3.13 10.17 -4.48
N THR A 47 2.51 8.98 -4.53
CA THR A 47 1.37 8.66 -5.39
C THR A 47 0.39 7.76 -4.66
N PHE A 48 -0.90 7.90 -4.97
CA PHE A 48 -1.91 7.00 -4.42
C PHE A 48 -1.82 5.62 -5.10
N PRO A 49 -1.97 4.52 -4.34
CA PRO A 49 -2.14 3.21 -4.92
C PRO A 49 -3.37 3.14 -5.82
N HIS A 50 -3.33 2.30 -6.85
CA HIS A 50 -4.50 2.07 -7.70
C HIS A 50 -5.60 1.32 -6.94
N LEU A 51 -6.86 1.48 -7.36
CA LEU A 51 -8.01 0.77 -6.77
C LEU A 51 -7.80 -0.76 -6.69
N CYS A 52 -7.15 -1.36 -7.69
CA CYS A 52 -6.81 -2.79 -7.67
C CYS A 52 -5.90 -3.18 -6.50
N SER A 53 -5.02 -2.28 -6.05
CA SER A 53 -4.16 -2.48 -4.88
C SER A 53 -4.97 -2.70 -3.62
N PHE A 54 -6.12 -2.04 -3.48
CA PHE A 54 -7.01 -2.20 -2.31
C PHE A 54 -7.72 -3.57 -2.32
N ASN A 55 -8.11 -4.06 -3.49
CA ASN A 55 -8.69 -5.40 -3.61
C ASN A 55 -7.68 -6.49 -3.21
N ILE A 56 -6.41 -6.32 -3.63
CA ILE A 56 -5.31 -7.21 -3.27
C ILE A 56 -5.04 -7.15 -1.76
N LEU A 57 -5.10 -5.96 -1.15
CA LEU A 57 -4.98 -5.78 0.30
C LEU A 57 -6.08 -6.51 1.09
N GLY A 58 -7.33 -6.38 0.66
CA GLY A 58 -8.45 -7.07 1.28
C GLY A 58 -8.36 -8.59 1.13
N ASN A 59 -8.16 -9.07 -0.09
CA ASN A 59 -8.22 -10.51 -0.38
C ASN A 59 -7.00 -11.28 0.09
N ASN A 60 -5.79 -10.70 -0.03
CA ASN A 60 -4.55 -11.43 0.25
C ASN A 60 -4.04 -11.20 1.66
N PHE A 61 -4.36 -10.07 2.28
CA PHE A 61 -3.83 -9.68 3.58
C PHE A 61 -4.92 -9.50 4.65
N GLY A 62 -6.20 -9.70 4.31
CA GLY A 62 -7.31 -9.59 5.26
C GLY A 62 -7.51 -8.17 5.79
N VAL A 63 -7.04 -7.16 5.06
CA VAL A 63 -7.04 -5.76 5.49
C VAL A 63 -8.33 -5.08 5.04
N SER A 64 -9.09 -4.50 5.97
CA SER A 64 -10.26 -3.68 5.63
C SER A 64 -9.84 -2.32 5.06
N LEU A 65 -10.68 -1.76 4.17
CA LEU A 65 -10.47 -0.41 3.64
C LEU A 65 -10.47 0.63 4.77
N ASP A 66 -11.35 0.45 5.75
CA ASP A 66 -11.40 1.24 6.97
C ASP A 66 -10.07 1.22 7.72
N TRP A 67 -9.45 0.04 7.87
CA TRP A 67 -8.11 -0.05 8.45
C TRP A 67 -7.09 0.69 7.61
N LEU A 68 -7.20 0.70 6.28
CA LEU A 68 -6.24 1.41 5.43
C LEU A 68 -6.35 2.95 5.54
N ILE A 69 -7.56 3.45 5.73
CA ILE A 69 -7.92 4.88 5.61
C ILE A 69 -8.02 5.56 6.98
N LEU A 70 -8.52 4.87 8.00
CA LEU A 70 -8.71 5.42 9.35
C LEU A 70 -7.39 5.37 10.11
N SER A 71 -6.77 6.53 10.31
CA SER A 71 -5.61 6.73 11.20
C SER A 71 -5.75 8.04 11.96
#